data_AF-A0A854WI52-F1
#
_entry.id   AF-A0A854WI52-F1
#
_cell.length_a   1.000
_cell.length_b   1.000
_cell.length_c   1.000
_cell.angle_alpha   90.00
_cell.angle_beta   90.00
_cell.angle_gamma   90.00
#
_symmetry.space_group_name_H-M   'P 1'
#
loop_
_entity.id
_entity.type
_entity.pdbx_description
1 polymer ?
#
loop_
_entity_poly.entity_id
_entity_poly.type
_entity_poly.pdbx_seq_one_letter_code
_entity_poly.pdbx_strand_id
1 'polypeptide(L)'
;MKFVGIVGSNAEQSYNRILLEFIRRQFKTKFDLELLEIKDIPMFNQDDTNQSNEFAVQYMYNKITRADGVIIATPEHNHTITPALKSALELMSFSLHPLENKPVMIVGASYYDQGTSRAQVHLRKILDAPGVNAYTLPGNEFLLGKAKEAFDDKGNIINEGTVKFLESCLDNFIKYVGVVSALKKPKSIMPEDLDASKPIATTITEIDPDDPDWLEKASKVVNAVEGDTYVKLDNGLLTVDQINMFLKAMPFELTFADDNNQFLYYNNAHQDPETMYAKRVPAQVGNRMSTVHGSLPPKRMKNVEWVIGTLRNGNQEYVRTIVPGSPAEIINTHNYQAMYYPDGSYAGINEIVFNFKPWLDWYLKETGQHLAGGKASAMPAAAHAHADASSGASDTGDAAAAAEAIVAEADANSGASEN
;
A
#
# COMPACT_ATOMS: atom_id res chain seq x y z
N MET A 1 -7.71 3.14 -6.49
CA MET A 1 -7.68 3.09 -5.02
C MET A 1 -7.93 1.67 -4.58
N LYS A 2 -7.25 1.24 -3.52
CA LYS A 2 -7.32 -0.10 -2.96
C LYS A 2 -7.90 -0.04 -1.57
N PHE A 3 -9.03 -0.71 -1.37
CA PHE A 3 -9.68 -0.83 -0.07
C PHE A 3 -9.59 -2.26 0.44
N VAL A 4 -9.65 -2.39 1.76
CA VAL A 4 -9.89 -3.69 2.41
C VAL A 4 -11.25 -3.68 3.11
N GLY A 5 -12.02 -4.74 2.92
CA GLY A 5 -13.32 -4.96 3.53
C GLY A 5 -13.18 -5.93 4.70
N ILE A 6 -13.41 -5.50 5.94
CA ILE A 6 -13.36 -6.38 7.11
C ILE A 6 -14.76 -6.93 7.37
N VAL A 7 -14.90 -8.25 7.30
CA VAL A 7 -16.14 -8.94 7.67
C VAL A 7 -16.24 -8.99 9.20
N GLY A 8 -17.16 -8.23 9.80
CA GLY A 8 -17.33 -8.12 11.24
C GLY A 8 -17.97 -9.33 11.93
N SER A 9 -17.91 -10.52 11.32
CA SER A 9 -18.47 -11.76 11.84
C SER A 9 -17.54 -12.93 11.54
N ASN A 10 -17.40 -13.85 12.49
CA ASN A 10 -16.71 -15.12 12.32
C ASN A 10 -17.66 -16.28 11.91
N ALA A 11 -18.94 -15.99 11.65
CA ALA A 11 -19.90 -17.01 11.23
C ALA A 11 -19.64 -17.46 9.77
N GLU A 12 -19.90 -18.74 9.48
CA GLU A 12 -19.84 -19.31 8.12
C GLU A 12 -20.78 -18.57 7.17
N GLN A 13 -22.00 -18.29 7.64
CA GLN A 13 -23.00 -17.50 6.92
C GLN A 13 -23.07 -16.09 7.53
N SER A 14 -22.71 -15.08 6.73
CA SER A 14 -22.72 -13.68 7.16
C SER A 14 -23.30 -12.79 6.07
N TYR A 15 -24.40 -12.11 6.37
CA TYR A 15 -24.96 -11.08 5.49
C TYR A 15 -24.01 -9.90 5.28
N ASN A 16 -23.10 -9.66 6.23
CA ASN A 16 -22.07 -8.62 6.11
C ASN A 16 -20.97 -9.03 5.13
N ARG A 17 -20.67 -10.33 5.01
CA ARG A 17 -19.82 -10.88 3.96
C ARG A 17 -20.49 -10.75 2.59
N ILE A 18 -21.78 -11.13 2.49
CA ILE A 18 -22.57 -10.96 1.26
C ILE A 18 -22.60 -9.49 0.83
N LEU A 19 -22.79 -8.55 1.77
CA LEU A 19 -22.75 -7.12 1.50
C LEU A 19 -21.40 -6.66 0.93
N LEU A 20 -20.27 -7.05 1.55
CA LEU A 20 -18.94 -6.69 1.04
C LEU A 20 -18.65 -7.33 -0.32
N GLU A 21 -19.09 -8.57 -0.54
CA GLU A 21 -18.97 -9.25 -1.83
C GLU A 21 -19.78 -8.55 -2.92
N PHE A 22 -21.00 -8.12 -2.59
CA PHE A 22 -21.81 -7.29 -3.49
C PHE A 22 -21.06 -6.00 -3.85
N ILE A 23 -20.53 -5.28 -2.85
CA ILE A 23 -19.77 -4.05 -3.07
C ILE A 23 -18.57 -4.30 -4.00
N ARG A 24 -17.78 -5.34 -3.73
CA ARG A 24 -16.61 -5.71 -4.53
C ARG A 24 -16.97 -5.95 -5.99
N ARG A 25 -18.02 -6.73 -6.25
CA ARG A 25 -18.43 -7.08 -7.63
C ARG A 25 -19.05 -5.89 -8.36
N GLN A 26 -19.96 -5.18 -7.71
CA GLN A 26 -20.76 -4.12 -8.33
C GLN A 26 -19.93 -2.87 -8.63
N PHE A 27 -18.97 -2.53 -7.76
CA PHE A 27 -18.20 -1.27 -7.84
C PHE A 27 -16.73 -1.46 -8.24
N LYS A 28 -16.38 -2.62 -8.83
CA LYS A 28 -14.99 -2.98 -9.23
C LYS A 28 -14.27 -1.98 -10.15
N THR A 29 -15.02 -1.14 -10.87
CA THR A 29 -14.44 -0.12 -11.76
C THR A 29 -14.13 1.19 -11.03
N LYS A 30 -14.68 1.39 -9.81
CA LYS A 30 -14.42 2.58 -8.98
C LYS A 30 -13.22 2.38 -8.07
N PHE A 31 -13.08 1.20 -7.49
CA PHE A 31 -11.98 0.83 -6.59
C PHE A 31 -11.79 -0.68 -6.58
N ASP A 32 -10.61 -1.11 -6.15
CA ASP A 32 -10.34 -2.49 -5.79
C ASP A 32 -10.73 -2.73 -4.32
N LEU A 33 -11.35 -3.87 -4.02
CA LEU A 33 -11.79 -4.24 -2.68
C LEU A 33 -11.40 -5.68 -2.37
N GLU A 34 -10.45 -5.85 -1.46
CA GLU A 34 -10.06 -7.15 -0.92
C GLU A 34 -10.79 -7.43 0.38
N LEU A 35 -11.45 -8.59 0.49
CA LEU A 35 -12.16 -8.97 1.72
C LEU A 35 -11.21 -9.69 2.68
N LEU A 36 -11.23 -9.26 3.94
CA LEU A 36 -10.50 -9.87 5.05
C LEU A 36 -11.49 -10.50 6.03
N GLU A 37 -11.32 -11.78 6.27
CA GLU A 37 -12.11 -12.54 7.24
C GLU A 37 -11.49 -12.44 8.63
N ILE A 38 -12.31 -12.20 9.65
CA ILE A 38 -11.87 -12.25 11.05
C ILE A 38 -12.00 -13.64 11.68
N LYS A 39 -12.51 -14.62 10.94
CA LYS A 39 -12.83 -15.95 11.48
C LYS A 39 -11.57 -16.72 11.92
N ASP A 40 -10.46 -16.50 11.23
CA ASP A 40 -9.18 -17.18 11.46
C ASP A 40 -8.22 -16.33 12.32
N ILE A 41 -8.71 -15.18 12.84
CA ILE A 41 -7.94 -14.33 13.76
C ILE A 41 -8.11 -14.90 15.18
N PRO A 42 -7.02 -15.17 15.90
CA PRO A 42 -7.10 -15.68 17.27
C PRO A 42 -7.83 -14.69 18.18
N MET A 43 -8.43 -15.20 19.25
CA MET A 43 -8.98 -14.34 20.30
C MET A 43 -7.82 -13.59 20.96
N PHE A 44 -7.96 -12.28 21.14
CA PHE A 44 -6.96 -11.45 21.79
C PHE A 44 -6.69 -11.94 23.22
N ASN A 45 -5.41 -12.13 23.51
CA ASN A 45 -4.89 -12.45 24.83
C ASN A 45 -3.62 -11.62 25.08
N GLN A 46 -3.70 -10.67 26.01
CA GLN A 46 -2.60 -9.76 26.31
C GLN A 46 -1.33 -10.47 26.79
N ASP A 47 -1.44 -11.64 27.44
CA ASP A 47 -0.30 -12.39 27.95
C ASP A 47 0.44 -13.19 26.86
N ASP A 48 -0.18 -13.37 25.68
CA ASP A 48 0.43 -14.06 24.56
C ASP A 48 1.19 -13.05 23.68
N THR A 49 2.50 -12.99 23.90
CA THR A 49 3.40 -12.06 23.22
C THR A 49 3.67 -12.40 21.76
N ASN A 50 3.18 -13.55 21.27
CA ASN A 50 3.43 -14.03 19.91
C ASN A 50 2.21 -13.94 18.98
N GLN A 51 1.00 -13.64 19.48
CA GLN A 51 -0.20 -13.56 18.63
C GLN A 51 -0.02 -12.60 17.44
N SER A 52 0.69 -11.50 17.66
CA SER A 52 0.96 -10.52 16.63
C SER A 52 1.83 -11.05 15.49
N ASN A 53 2.58 -12.13 15.69
CA ASN A 53 3.41 -12.77 14.66
C ASN A 53 2.68 -13.91 13.93
N GLU A 54 1.46 -14.25 14.33
CA GLU A 54 0.68 -15.28 13.62
C GLU A 54 0.34 -14.83 12.20
N PHE A 55 0.34 -15.80 11.27
CA PHE A 55 0.13 -15.53 9.86
C PHE A 55 -1.15 -14.74 9.58
N ALA A 56 -2.28 -15.12 10.18
CA ALA A 56 -3.56 -14.45 9.93
C ALA A 56 -3.55 -12.98 10.42
N VAL A 57 -2.86 -12.73 11.54
CA VAL A 57 -2.72 -11.39 12.12
C VAL A 57 -1.80 -10.53 11.27
N GLN A 58 -0.62 -11.04 10.87
CA GLN A 58 0.31 -10.35 9.98
C GLN A 58 -0.31 -10.09 8.60
N TYR A 59 -1.03 -11.07 8.05
CA TYR A 59 -1.78 -10.92 6.81
C TYR A 59 -2.75 -9.73 6.89
N MET A 60 -3.61 -9.71 7.91
CA MET A 60 -4.57 -8.62 8.09
C MET A 60 -3.87 -7.27 8.32
N TYR A 61 -2.83 -7.24 9.17
CA TYR A 61 -2.03 -6.06 9.45
C TYR A 61 -1.42 -5.45 8.18
N ASN A 62 -0.75 -6.26 7.37
CA ASN A 62 -0.08 -5.82 6.15
C ASN A 62 -1.07 -5.33 5.10
N LYS A 63 -2.20 -6.03 4.95
CA LYS A 63 -3.28 -5.64 4.02
C LYS A 63 -3.93 -4.32 4.42
N ILE A 64 -4.26 -4.13 5.70
CA ILE A 64 -4.81 -2.86 6.19
C ILE A 64 -3.79 -1.73 6.05
N THR A 65 -2.52 -1.96 6.41
CA THR A 65 -1.45 -0.96 6.35
C THR A 65 -1.31 -0.38 4.95
N ARG A 66 -1.36 -1.24 3.92
CA ARG A 66 -1.20 -0.85 2.52
C ARG A 66 -2.47 -0.37 1.82
N ALA A 67 -3.64 -0.59 2.41
CA ALA A 67 -4.89 -0.11 1.84
C ALA A 67 -4.99 1.43 1.91
N ASP A 68 -5.60 2.05 0.91
CA ASP A 68 -5.92 3.48 0.94
C ASP A 68 -6.94 3.78 2.05
N GLY A 69 -7.88 2.86 2.26
CA GLY A 69 -8.93 2.92 3.28
C GLY A 69 -9.54 1.55 3.61
N VAL A 70 -10.33 1.51 4.67
CA VAL A 70 -10.96 0.28 5.19
C VAL A 70 -12.48 0.44 5.20
N ILE A 71 -13.19 -0.61 4.80
CA ILE A 71 -14.65 -0.71 4.96
C ILE A 71 -14.93 -1.82 5.97
N ILE A 72 -15.50 -1.50 7.13
CA ILE A 72 -15.86 -2.51 8.14
C ILE A 72 -17.35 -2.79 8.03
N ALA A 73 -17.71 -4.03 7.69
CA ALA A 73 -19.10 -4.49 7.66
C ALA A 73 -19.46 -5.17 8.97
N THR A 74 -20.11 -4.46 9.89
CA THR A 74 -20.44 -4.98 11.22
C THR A 74 -21.87 -5.49 11.31
N PRO A 75 -22.11 -6.71 11.81
CA PRO A 75 -23.42 -7.11 12.34
C PRO A 75 -23.77 -6.31 13.59
N GLU A 76 -25.01 -6.48 14.06
CA GLU A 76 -25.44 -6.02 15.38
C GLU A 76 -25.85 -7.20 16.26
N HIS A 77 -25.13 -7.40 17.37
CA HIS A 77 -25.42 -8.40 18.40
C HIS A 77 -25.73 -7.67 19.71
N ASN A 78 -26.93 -7.82 20.26
CA ASN A 78 -27.33 -7.22 21.55
C ASN A 78 -26.98 -5.71 21.65
N HIS A 79 -27.30 -4.95 20.60
CA HIS A 79 -27.05 -3.51 20.50
C HIS A 79 -25.56 -3.10 20.43
N THR A 80 -24.66 -4.04 20.09
CA THR A 80 -23.22 -3.79 19.95
C THR A 80 -22.61 -4.55 18.76
N ILE A 81 -21.34 -4.29 18.47
CA ILE A 81 -20.51 -5.09 17.56
C ILE A 81 -20.32 -6.52 18.09
N THR A 82 -19.85 -7.42 17.22
CA THR A 82 -19.56 -8.80 17.62
C THR A 82 -18.32 -8.88 18.53
N PRO A 83 -18.25 -9.87 19.44
CA PRO A 83 -17.05 -10.14 20.24
C PRO A 83 -15.81 -10.42 19.36
N ALA A 84 -16.00 -11.16 18.26
CA ALA A 84 -14.94 -11.45 17.31
C ALA A 84 -14.37 -10.18 16.67
N LEU A 85 -15.23 -9.25 16.23
CA LEU A 85 -14.76 -7.98 15.67
C LEU A 85 -14.02 -7.15 16.72
N LYS A 86 -14.52 -7.08 17.96
CA LYS A 86 -13.83 -6.35 19.02
C LYS A 86 -12.45 -6.94 19.30
N SER A 87 -12.35 -8.27 19.36
CA SER A 87 -11.10 -9.00 19.57
C SER A 87 -10.08 -8.75 18.46
N ALA A 88 -10.52 -8.83 17.19
CA ALA A 88 -9.64 -8.53 16.06
C ALA A 88 -9.14 -7.07 16.10
N LEU A 89 -9.99 -6.12 16.52
CA LEU A 89 -9.59 -4.73 16.71
C LEU A 89 -8.58 -4.56 17.85
N GLU A 90 -8.67 -5.31 18.95
CA GLU A 90 -7.66 -5.28 20.03
C GLU A 90 -6.28 -5.70 19.52
N LEU A 91 -6.20 -6.79 18.74
CA LEU A 91 -4.94 -7.21 18.11
C LEU A 91 -4.35 -6.13 17.19
N MET A 92 -5.22 -5.37 16.50
CA MET A 92 -4.86 -4.27 15.62
C MET A 92 -4.71 -2.91 16.32
N SER A 93 -4.72 -2.88 17.66
CA SER A 93 -4.49 -1.66 18.44
C SER A 93 -3.62 -1.83 19.67
N PHE A 94 -3.20 -3.06 20.01
CA PHE A 94 -2.35 -3.34 21.16
C PHE A 94 -0.86 -3.18 20.83
N SER A 95 -0.29 -4.09 20.03
CA SER A 95 1.11 -4.00 19.57
C SER A 95 1.24 -3.62 18.09
N LEU A 96 0.12 -3.67 17.37
CA LEU A 96 0.01 -3.30 15.96
C LEU A 96 -0.96 -2.13 15.87
N HIS A 97 -0.76 -1.22 14.91
CA HIS A 97 -1.62 -0.04 14.73
C HIS A 97 -1.92 0.26 13.25
N PRO A 98 -2.38 -0.71 12.44
CA PRO A 98 -2.58 -0.48 11.01
C PRO A 98 -3.79 0.44 10.71
N LEU A 99 -4.67 0.65 11.69
CA LEU A 99 -5.83 1.55 11.59
C LEU A 99 -5.52 3.00 11.98
N GLU A 100 -4.35 3.27 12.56
CA GLU A 100 -3.98 4.63 12.94
C GLU A 100 -3.91 5.55 11.71
N ASN A 101 -4.61 6.68 11.78
CA ASN A 101 -4.78 7.65 10.69
C ASN A 101 -5.35 7.04 9.38
N LYS A 102 -5.93 5.84 9.46
CA LYS A 102 -6.53 5.15 8.30
C LYS A 102 -7.95 5.69 8.10
N PRO A 103 -8.35 6.11 6.88
CA PRO A 103 -9.74 6.40 6.60
C PRO A 103 -10.57 5.12 6.67
N VAL A 104 -11.66 5.15 7.44
CA VAL A 104 -12.55 4.01 7.66
C VAL A 104 -14.00 4.37 7.34
N MET A 105 -14.69 3.53 6.59
CA MET A 105 -16.15 3.55 6.44
C MET A 105 -16.76 2.36 7.17
N ILE A 106 -17.92 2.58 7.80
CA ILE A 106 -18.68 1.51 8.43
C ILE A 106 -19.93 1.25 7.58
N VAL A 107 -20.18 -0.02 7.30
CA VAL A 107 -21.44 -0.51 6.71
C VAL A 107 -21.98 -1.65 7.56
N GLY A 108 -23.22 -2.05 7.33
CA GLY A 108 -23.72 -3.22 8.03
C GLY A 108 -25.06 -3.71 7.54
N ALA A 109 -25.28 -5.01 7.73
CA ALA A 109 -26.55 -5.68 7.50
C ALA A 109 -27.02 -6.41 8.76
N SER A 110 -28.31 -6.30 9.10
CA SER A 110 -28.94 -7.01 10.22
C SER A 110 -30.33 -7.55 9.87
N TYR A 111 -30.90 -8.38 10.74
CA TYR A 111 -32.17 -9.04 10.50
C TYR A 111 -33.39 -8.15 10.56
N TYR A 112 -33.32 -7.02 11.26
CA TYR A 112 -34.49 -6.19 11.56
C TYR A 112 -34.34 -4.78 10.97
N ASP A 113 -35.42 -4.01 11.05
CA ASP A 113 -35.60 -2.75 10.32
C ASP A 113 -34.55 -1.69 10.63
N GLN A 114 -34.00 -1.68 11.84
CA GLN A 114 -33.01 -0.69 12.28
C GLN A 114 -31.61 -0.92 11.70
N GLY A 115 -31.42 -1.98 10.90
CA GLY A 115 -30.11 -2.37 10.41
C GLY A 115 -29.12 -2.52 11.56
N THR A 116 -27.95 -1.91 11.43
CA THR A 116 -26.85 -2.04 12.38
C THR A 116 -26.59 -0.74 13.15
N SER A 117 -27.60 0.11 13.28
CA SER A 117 -27.47 1.48 13.80
C SER A 117 -26.69 1.57 15.11
N ARG A 118 -27.01 0.75 16.12
CA ARG A 118 -26.35 0.83 17.44
C ARG A 118 -24.95 0.24 17.39
N ALA A 119 -24.76 -0.85 16.66
CA ALA A 119 -23.44 -1.44 16.47
C ALA A 119 -22.48 -0.47 15.76
N GLN A 120 -22.93 0.27 14.73
CA GLN A 120 -22.09 1.25 14.04
C GLN A 120 -21.73 2.44 14.93
N VAL A 121 -22.67 2.93 15.74
CA VAL A 121 -22.38 3.99 16.73
C VAL A 121 -21.34 3.52 17.75
N HIS A 122 -21.47 2.29 18.26
CA HIS A 122 -20.48 1.76 19.20
C HIS A 122 -19.12 1.52 18.53
N LEU A 123 -19.09 0.95 17.31
CA LEU A 123 -17.86 0.76 16.55
C LEU A 123 -17.13 2.08 16.30
N ARG A 124 -17.87 3.15 15.97
CA ARG A 124 -17.30 4.48 15.77
C ARG A 124 -16.57 4.98 17.01
N LYS A 125 -17.13 4.77 18.20
CA LYS A 125 -16.46 5.12 19.48
C LYS A 125 -15.18 4.32 19.70
N ILE A 126 -15.16 3.05 19.31
CA ILE A 126 -13.96 2.20 19.40
C ILE A 126 -12.89 2.68 18.42
N LEU A 127 -13.27 2.99 17.19
CA LEU A 127 -12.34 3.45 16.15
C LEU A 127 -11.71 4.82 16.47
N ASP A 128 -12.43 5.67 17.19
CA ASP A 128 -11.97 6.99 17.66
C ASP A 128 -11.08 6.91 18.92
N ALA A 129 -11.00 5.76 19.57
CA ALA A 129 -10.24 5.62 20.81
C ALA A 129 -8.72 5.76 20.59
N PRO A 130 -7.98 6.34 21.56
CA PRO A 130 -6.53 6.34 21.54
C PRO A 130 -5.96 4.92 21.35
N GLY A 131 -4.99 4.77 20.46
CA GLY A 131 -4.39 3.49 20.10
C GLY A 131 -5.03 2.84 18.87
N VAL A 132 -6.30 3.14 18.55
CA VAL A 132 -6.88 2.83 17.23
C VAL A 132 -6.72 4.03 16.30
N ASN A 133 -7.12 5.23 16.74
CA ASN A 133 -6.93 6.51 16.04
C ASN A 133 -7.33 6.50 14.55
N ALA A 134 -8.43 5.83 14.21
CA ALA A 134 -8.88 5.73 12.83
C ALA A 134 -9.69 6.97 12.43
N TYR A 135 -9.47 7.45 11.21
CA TYR A 135 -10.27 8.54 10.63
C TYR A 135 -11.57 7.98 10.08
N THR A 136 -12.58 7.87 10.94
CA THR A 136 -13.85 7.26 10.54
C THR A 136 -14.76 8.27 9.87
N LEU A 137 -15.24 7.98 8.65
CA LEU A 137 -16.09 8.87 7.85
C LEU A 137 -17.38 9.25 8.63
N PRO A 138 -17.59 10.53 8.97
CA PRO A 138 -18.73 10.97 9.77
C PRO A 138 -20.01 11.12 8.92
N GLY A 139 -21.17 10.86 9.53
CA GLY A 139 -22.50 11.14 8.94
C GLY A 139 -22.90 10.35 7.70
N ASN A 140 -22.09 9.38 7.26
CA ASN A 140 -22.31 8.59 6.04
C ASN A 140 -22.53 7.12 6.41
N GLU A 141 -23.77 6.79 6.79
CA GLU A 141 -24.15 5.50 7.35
C GLU A 141 -24.91 4.66 6.33
N PHE A 142 -24.47 3.42 6.11
CA PHE A 142 -25.21 2.43 5.35
C PHE A 142 -25.71 1.33 6.29
N LEU A 143 -27.01 1.33 6.55
CA LEU A 143 -27.70 0.50 7.54
C LEU A 143 -28.71 -0.41 6.83
N LEU A 144 -28.27 -1.59 6.38
CA LEU A 144 -29.16 -2.51 5.67
C LEU A 144 -30.00 -3.32 6.67
N GLY A 145 -31.27 -2.98 6.78
CA GLY A 145 -32.26 -3.76 7.52
C GLY A 145 -32.77 -4.97 6.75
N LYS A 146 -33.48 -5.87 7.44
CA LYS A 146 -34.15 -7.05 6.86
C LYS A 146 -33.26 -7.87 5.92
N ALA A 147 -32.01 -8.14 6.34
CA ALA A 147 -31.00 -8.74 5.47
C ALA A 147 -31.43 -10.06 4.78
N LYS A 148 -32.32 -10.85 5.40
CA LYS A 148 -32.86 -12.08 4.79
C LYS A 148 -33.65 -11.84 3.50
N GLU A 149 -34.31 -10.68 3.40
CA GLU A 149 -35.17 -10.27 2.29
C GLU A 149 -34.46 -9.31 1.33
N ALA A 150 -33.34 -8.72 1.79
CA ALA A 150 -32.64 -7.67 1.05
C ALA A 150 -31.80 -8.20 -0.13
N PHE A 151 -31.40 -9.47 -0.07
CA PHE A 151 -30.52 -10.09 -1.07
C PHE A 151 -31.25 -11.16 -1.90
N ASP A 152 -30.92 -11.25 -3.18
CA ASP A 152 -31.29 -12.38 -4.03
C ASP A 152 -30.37 -13.60 -3.80
N ASP A 153 -30.67 -14.73 -4.46
CA ASP A 153 -29.89 -15.97 -4.36
C ASP A 153 -28.43 -15.85 -4.86
N LYS A 154 -28.11 -14.78 -5.60
CA LYS A 154 -26.75 -14.47 -6.08
C LYS A 154 -26.03 -13.50 -5.15
N GLY A 155 -26.67 -13.07 -4.06
CA GLY A 155 -26.14 -12.10 -3.10
C GLY A 155 -26.18 -10.67 -3.61
N ASN A 156 -27.06 -10.33 -4.56
CA ASN A 156 -27.28 -8.95 -4.99
C ASN A 156 -28.37 -8.28 -4.17
N ILE A 157 -28.19 -6.99 -3.88
CA ILE A 157 -29.25 -6.20 -3.24
C ILE A 157 -30.41 -6.02 -4.24
N ILE A 158 -31.62 -6.43 -3.85
CA ILE A 158 -32.79 -6.45 -4.74
C ILE A 158 -33.29 -5.03 -5.05
N ASN A 159 -33.27 -4.14 -4.05
CA ASN A 159 -33.81 -2.79 -4.20
C ASN A 159 -32.79 -1.84 -4.86
N GLU A 160 -33.10 -1.36 -6.07
CA GLU A 160 -32.23 -0.43 -6.80
C GLU A 160 -32.00 0.90 -6.09
N GLY A 161 -32.98 1.40 -5.33
CA GLY A 161 -32.84 2.62 -4.53
C GLY A 161 -31.79 2.45 -3.43
N THR A 162 -31.77 1.28 -2.78
CA THR A 162 -30.73 0.91 -1.81
C THR A 162 -29.35 0.82 -2.46
N VAL A 163 -29.25 0.28 -3.68
CA VAL A 163 -27.98 0.23 -4.44
C VAL A 163 -27.46 1.64 -4.75
N LYS A 164 -28.34 2.55 -5.22
CA LYS A 164 -27.97 3.94 -5.48
C LYS A 164 -27.55 4.69 -4.21
N PHE A 165 -28.22 4.43 -3.10
CA PHE A 165 -27.83 5.00 -1.81
C PHE A 165 -26.45 4.48 -1.37
N LEU A 166 -26.22 3.17 -1.44
CA LEU A 166 -24.90 2.56 -1.17
C LEU A 166 -23.81 3.17 -2.05
N GLU A 167 -24.05 3.33 -3.35
CA GLU A 167 -23.13 3.98 -4.28
C GLU A 167 -22.77 5.40 -3.82
N SER A 168 -23.77 6.20 -3.43
CA SER A 168 -23.52 7.55 -2.92
C SER A 168 -22.66 7.56 -1.66
N CYS A 169 -22.86 6.58 -0.76
CA CYS A 169 -22.06 6.43 0.44
C CYS A 169 -20.61 6.05 0.11
N LEU A 170 -20.40 5.17 -0.86
CA LEU A 170 -19.07 4.77 -1.33
C LEU A 170 -18.35 5.91 -2.06
N ASP A 171 -19.06 6.67 -2.89
CA ASP A 171 -18.51 7.85 -3.57
C ASP A 171 -18.05 8.93 -2.57
N ASN A 172 -18.80 9.11 -1.48
CA ASN A 172 -18.38 9.98 -0.36
C ASN A 172 -17.12 9.45 0.33
N PHE A 173 -17.03 8.13 0.52
CA PHE A 173 -15.83 7.52 1.12
C PHE A 173 -14.60 7.67 0.23
N ILE A 174 -14.72 7.47 -1.08
CA ILE A 174 -13.63 7.71 -2.05
C ILE A 174 -13.09 9.14 -1.93
N LYS A 175 -13.97 10.14 -1.90
CA LYS A 175 -13.58 11.55 -1.73
C LYS A 175 -12.91 11.78 -0.37
N TYR A 176 -13.47 11.20 0.69
CA TYR A 176 -12.94 11.34 2.05
C TYR A 176 -11.55 10.74 2.20
N VAL A 177 -11.29 9.57 1.61
CA VAL A 177 -9.94 8.98 1.58
C VAL A 177 -8.96 9.92 0.87
N GLY A 178 -9.38 10.60 -0.20
CA GLY A 178 -8.56 11.61 -0.87
C GLY A 178 -8.16 12.77 0.05
N VAL A 179 -9.11 13.30 0.82
CA VAL A 179 -8.87 14.37 1.81
C VAL A 179 -7.96 13.88 2.95
N VAL A 180 -8.28 12.73 3.54
CA VAL A 180 -7.52 12.17 4.67
C VAL A 180 -6.09 11.82 4.26
N SER A 181 -5.90 11.29 3.04
CA SER A 181 -4.57 10.95 2.54
C SER A 181 -3.66 12.16 2.40
N ALA A 182 -4.22 13.37 2.20
CA ALA A 182 -3.45 14.60 2.22
C ALA A 182 -2.95 15.00 3.63
N LEU A 183 -3.57 14.47 4.69
CA LEU A 183 -3.14 14.68 6.08
C LEU A 183 -2.05 13.68 6.52
N LYS A 184 -1.92 12.55 5.81
CA LYS A 184 -0.93 11.51 6.16
C LYS A 184 0.48 12.02 5.91
N LYS A 185 1.30 12.01 6.96
CA LYS A 185 2.75 12.12 6.80
C LYS A 185 3.27 10.75 6.33
N PRO A 186 4.12 10.69 5.28
CA PRO A 186 4.81 9.46 4.92
C PRO A 186 5.55 8.90 6.14
N LYS A 187 5.59 7.57 6.30
CA LYS A 187 6.46 6.96 7.31
C LYS A 187 7.89 7.39 7.05
N SER A 188 8.59 7.75 8.11
CA SER A 188 10.01 8.11 8.03
C SER A 188 10.78 6.98 7.35
N ILE A 189 11.55 7.33 6.32
CA ILE A 189 12.42 6.37 5.64
C ILE A 189 13.72 6.33 6.43
N MET A 190 13.97 5.22 7.12
CA MET A 190 15.25 4.98 7.77
C MET A 190 16.32 4.65 6.71
N PRO A 191 17.61 4.82 7.02
CA PRO A 191 18.67 4.34 6.15
C PRO A 191 18.49 2.84 5.83
N GLU A 192 18.49 2.51 4.55
CA GLU A 192 18.40 1.12 4.08
C GLU A 192 19.75 0.41 4.19
N ASP A 193 19.70 -0.89 4.49
CA ASP A 193 20.88 -1.77 4.39
C ASP A 193 21.08 -2.16 2.92
N LEU A 194 21.92 -1.42 2.21
CA LEU A 194 22.22 -1.71 0.79
C LEU A 194 23.32 -2.75 0.62
N ASP A 195 23.97 -3.18 1.71
CA ASP A 195 25.09 -4.12 1.71
C ASP A 195 24.64 -5.57 1.95
N ALA A 196 23.32 -5.80 2.06
CA ALA A 196 22.70 -7.09 2.31
C ALA A 196 23.26 -7.78 3.58
N SER A 197 23.57 -6.99 4.62
CA SER A 197 24.31 -7.44 5.80
C SER A 197 23.48 -8.27 6.79
N LYS A 198 22.15 -8.37 6.57
CA LYS A 198 21.21 -9.06 7.45
C LYS A 198 20.55 -10.23 6.70
N PRO A 199 21.15 -11.43 6.74
CA PRO A 199 20.63 -12.59 6.02
C PRO A 199 19.16 -12.87 6.35
N ILE A 200 18.40 -13.19 5.30
CA ILE A 200 17.03 -13.69 5.36
C ILE A 200 17.03 -15.21 5.09
N ALA A 201 15.85 -15.83 5.17
CA ALA A 201 15.71 -17.29 5.02
C ALA A 201 16.25 -17.85 3.70
N THR A 202 16.26 -17.04 2.63
CA THR A 202 16.74 -17.41 1.29
C THR A 202 18.15 -16.92 0.98
N THR A 203 18.81 -16.22 1.89
CA THR A 203 20.18 -15.71 1.65
C THR A 203 21.18 -16.85 1.61
N ILE A 204 21.98 -16.90 0.54
CA ILE A 204 23.12 -17.80 0.39
C ILE A 204 24.32 -17.11 1.04
N THR A 205 24.82 -17.67 2.14
CA THR A 205 25.82 -17.00 3.01
C THR A 205 27.26 -17.46 2.75
N GLU A 206 27.41 -18.56 2.03
CA GLU A 206 28.67 -19.24 1.76
C GLU A 206 29.50 -18.55 0.68
N ILE A 207 28.84 -17.76 -0.19
CA ILE A 207 29.46 -17.07 -1.32
C ILE A 207 29.25 -15.56 -1.13
N ASP A 208 30.33 -14.79 -1.30
CA ASP A 208 30.24 -13.32 -1.26
C ASP A 208 29.28 -12.82 -2.34
N PRO A 209 28.19 -12.08 -2.01
CA PRO A 209 27.27 -11.47 -2.97
C PRO A 209 27.93 -10.79 -4.18
N ASP A 210 29.09 -10.17 -4.02
CA ASP A 210 29.78 -9.45 -5.13
C ASP A 210 30.81 -10.32 -5.88
N ASP A 211 30.79 -11.65 -5.69
CA ASP A 211 31.61 -12.58 -6.47
C ASP A 211 31.18 -12.54 -7.95
N PRO A 212 32.08 -12.32 -8.92
CA PRO A 212 31.71 -12.22 -10.34
C PRO A 212 31.14 -13.52 -10.92
N ASP A 213 31.40 -14.66 -10.26
CA ASP A 213 30.84 -15.97 -10.59
C ASP A 213 29.77 -16.39 -9.57
N TRP A 214 29.13 -15.44 -8.87
CA TRP A 214 28.18 -15.72 -7.78
C TRP A 214 27.09 -16.68 -8.24
N LEU A 215 26.44 -16.44 -9.38
CA LEU A 215 25.35 -17.29 -9.88
C LEU A 215 25.79 -18.75 -9.98
N GLU A 216 27.00 -19.01 -10.49
CA GLU A 216 27.48 -20.35 -10.81
C GLU A 216 27.93 -21.08 -9.54
N LYS A 217 28.47 -20.35 -8.57
CA LYS A 217 28.87 -20.87 -7.26
C LYS A 217 27.65 -21.10 -6.37
N ALA A 218 26.77 -20.11 -6.27
CA ALA A 218 25.54 -20.14 -5.50
C ALA A 218 24.61 -21.27 -5.97
N SER A 219 24.46 -21.44 -7.29
CA SER A 219 23.67 -22.54 -7.88
C SER A 219 24.14 -23.92 -7.42
N LYS A 220 25.46 -24.12 -7.28
CA LYS A 220 26.02 -25.39 -6.76
C LYS A 220 25.74 -25.57 -5.27
N VAL A 221 25.83 -24.51 -4.48
CA VAL A 221 25.56 -24.56 -3.03
C VAL A 221 24.13 -24.99 -2.75
N VAL A 222 23.16 -24.44 -3.49
CA VAL A 222 21.73 -24.74 -3.27
C VAL A 222 21.19 -25.90 -4.11
N ASN A 223 22.04 -26.56 -4.91
CA ASN A 223 21.64 -27.58 -5.88
C ASN A 223 20.51 -27.09 -6.81
N ALA A 224 20.68 -25.90 -7.38
CA ALA A 224 19.71 -25.31 -8.31
C ALA A 224 19.48 -26.21 -9.53
N VAL A 225 18.24 -26.25 -10.01
CA VAL A 225 17.86 -27.00 -11.22
C VAL A 225 17.92 -26.11 -12.45
N GLU A 226 18.30 -26.68 -13.59
CA GLU A 226 18.33 -26.03 -14.90
C GLU A 226 17.79 -26.97 -16.00
N GLY A 227 17.61 -26.45 -17.21
CA GLY A 227 17.20 -27.24 -18.37
C GLY A 227 15.74 -27.73 -18.33
N ASP A 228 15.55 -29.02 -18.63
CA ASP A 228 14.25 -29.66 -18.83
C ASP A 228 13.53 -30.07 -17.53
N THR A 229 14.05 -29.68 -16.36
CA THR A 229 13.39 -29.99 -15.08
C THR A 229 12.11 -29.18 -14.92
N TYR A 230 10.99 -29.84 -14.61
CA TYR A 230 9.71 -29.17 -14.39
C TYR A 230 9.64 -28.45 -13.05
N VAL A 231 9.15 -27.20 -13.09
CA VAL A 231 8.81 -26.35 -11.96
C VAL A 231 7.30 -26.13 -11.95
N LYS A 232 6.67 -26.36 -10.80
CA LYS A 232 5.26 -26.04 -10.57
C LYS A 232 5.15 -24.59 -10.08
N LEU A 233 4.44 -23.76 -10.83
CA LEU A 233 4.04 -22.40 -10.46
C LEU A 233 2.60 -22.42 -9.95
N ASP A 234 2.14 -21.34 -9.32
CA ASP A 234 0.78 -21.23 -8.77
C ASP A 234 -0.31 -21.62 -9.77
N ASN A 235 -0.13 -21.22 -11.02
CA ASN A 235 -1.03 -21.51 -12.14
C ASN A 235 -0.27 -21.99 -13.38
N GLY A 236 0.75 -22.82 -13.21
CA GLY A 236 1.55 -23.31 -14.34
C GLY A 236 2.44 -24.51 -14.03
N LEU A 237 2.84 -25.21 -15.08
CA LEU A 237 3.82 -26.31 -15.02
C LEU A 237 4.72 -26.18 -16.25
N LEU A 238 5.97 -25.76 -16.04
CA LEU A 238 6.93 -25.43 -17.10
C LEU A 238 8.30 -26.00 -16.75
N THR A 239 9.11 -26.33 -17.75
CA THR A 239 10.53 -26.58 -17.50
C THR A 239 11.28 -25.27 -17.21
N VAL A 240 12.47 -25.34 -16.59
CA VAL A 240 13.30 -24.15 -16.37
C VAL A 240 13.61 -23.44 -17.70
N ASP A 241 13.89 -24.20 -18.76
CA ASP A 241 14.10 -23.62 -20.09
C ASP A 241 12.87 -22.93 -20.67
N GLN A 242 11.67 -23.47 -20.44
CA GLN A 242 10.42 -22.80 -20.82
C GLN A 242 10.19 -21.50 -20.04
N ILE A 243 10.56 -21.47 -18.76
CA ILE A 243 10.53 -20.24 -17.95
C ILE A 243 11.52 -19.22 -18.52
N ASN A 244 12.75 -19.65 -18.84
CA ASN A 244 13.76 -18.80 -19.45
C ASN A 244 13.30 -18.22 -20.80
N MET A 245 12.70 -19.05 -21.67
CA MET A 245 12.13 -18.62 -22.94
C MET A 245 10.98 -17.61 -22.73
N PHE A 246 10.08 -17.88 -21.78
CA PHE A 246 8.97 -17.00 -21.44
C PHE A 246 9.46 -15.62 -20.96
N LEU A 247 10.42 -15.59 -20.02
CA LEU A 247 10.96 -14.35 -19.47
C LEU A 247 11.78 -13.55 -20.50
N LYS A 248 12.52 -14.22 -21.38
CA LYS A 248 13.26 -13.59 -22.49
C LYS A 248 12.36 -12.99 -23.56
N ALA A 249 11.14 -13.53 -23.74
CA ALA A 249 10.19 -13.03 -24.73
C ALA A 249 9.42 -11.78 -24.25
N MET A 250 9.59 -11.37 -22.99
CA MET A 250 8.94 -10.16 -22.47
C MET A 250 9.46 -8.92 -23.21
N PRO A 251 8.59 -7.96 -23.57
CA PRO A 251 9.00 -6.77 -24.32
C PRO A 251 9.65 -5.68 -23.44
N PHE A 252 10.02 -6.04 -22.21
CA PHE A 252 10.60 -5.16 -21.21
C PHE A 252 11.63 -5.94 -20.40
N GLU A 253 12.63 -5.23 -19.87
CA GLU A 253 13.52 -5.81 -18.89
C GLU A 253 12.79 -5.94 -17.55
N LEU A 254 12.95 -7.11 -16.94
CA LEU A 254 12.55 -7.41 -15.58
C LEU A 254 13.81 -7.62 -14.77
N THR A 255 13.89 -6.99 -13.60
CA THR A 255 14.90 -7.32 -12.59
C THR A 255 14.26 -7.57 -11.24
N PHE A 256 14.92 -8.39 -10.43
CA PHE A 256 14.47 -8.72 -9.08
C PHE A 256 15.58 -8.48 -8.06
N ALA A 257 15.22 -7.75 -7.01
CA ALA A 257 16.00 -7.67 -5.79
C ALA A 257 15.14 -8.09 -4.60
N ASP A 258 15.67 -8.91 -3.71
CA ASP A 258 14.93 -9.44 -2.57
C ASP A 258 14.77 -8.43 -1.42
N ASP A 259 14.13 -8.85 -0.33
CA ASP A 259 13.95 -8.02 0.87
C ASP A 259 15.23 -7.85 1.71
N ASN A 260 16.33 -8.54 1.38
CA ASN A 260 17.69 -8.25 1.87
C ASN A 260 18.46 -7.29 0.93
N ASN A 261 17.79 -6.69 -0.06
CA ASN A 261 18.39 -5.78 -1.03
C ASN A 261 19.52 -6.42 -1.86
N GLN A 262 19.47 -7.74 -2.09
CA GLN A 262 20.39 -8.44 -3.00
C GLN A 262 19.78 -8.49 -4.41
N PHE A 263 20.55 -8.16 -5.45
CA PHE A 263 20.10 -8.24 -6.84
C PHE A 263 20.28 -9.66 -7.38
N LEU A 264 19.19 -10.36 -7.67
CA LEU A 264 19.22 -11.82 -7.89
C LEU A 264 18.87 -12.25 -9.30
N TYR A 265 18.20 -11.41 -10.10
CA TYR A 265 17.76 -11.83 -11.43
C TYR A 265 17.54 -10.65 -12.37
N TYR A 266 17.82 -10.89 -13.64
CA TYR A 266 17.32 -10.09 -14.76
C TYR A 266 17.07 -10.97 -15.98
N ASN A 267 16.06 -10.65 -16.80
CA ASN A 267 15.68 -11.47 -17.95
C ASN A 267 16.51 -11.22 -19.23
N ASN A 268 17.34 -10.17 -19.25
CA ASN A 268 18.18 -9.78 -20.37
C ASN A 268 17.41 -9.64 -21.71
N ALA A 269 16.15 -9.20 -21.65
CA ALA A 269 15.22 -9.20 -22.80
C ALA A 269 15.31 -7.93 -23.68
N HIS A 270 16.47 -7.28 -23.75
CA HIS A 270 16.58 -5.97 -24.42
C HIS A 270 16.49 -6.05 -25.94
N GLN A 271 15.61 -5.22 -26.50
CA GLN A 271 15.51 -5.03 -27.95
C GLN A 271 16.67 -4.17 -28.51
N ASP A 272 17.20 -3.23 -27.72
CA ASP A 272 18.39 -2.41 -28.06
C ASP A 272 19.17 -2.00 -26.79
N PRO A 273 20.23 -2.75 -26.43
CA PRO A 273 21.04 -2.47 -25.24
C PRO A 273 21.69 -1.08 -25.21
N GLU A 274 21.90 -0.42 -26.35
CA GLU A 274 22.54 0.90 -26.41
C GLU A 274 21.62 2.05 -25.98
N THR A 275 20.31 1.80 -25.98
CA THR A 275 19.30 2.78 -25.54
C THR A 275 19.08 2.82 -24.03
N MET A 276 19.73 1.92 -23.28
CA MET A 276 19.58 1.76 -21.84
C MET A 276 20.55 2.65 -21.06
N TYR A 277 20.01 3.45 -20.14
CA TYR A 277 20.80 3.98 -19.02
C TYR A 277 20.89 2.91 -17.93
N ALA A 278 22.10 2.69 -17.37
CA ALA A 278 22.40 1.64 -16.39
C ALA A 278 22.21 0.19 -16.92
N LYS A 279 22.87 -0.12 -18.03
CA LYS A 279 22.90 -1.48 -18.63
C LYS A 279 23.26 -2.54 -17.59
N ARG A 280 22.50 -3.64 -17.58
CA ARG A 280 22.82 -4.80 -16.75
C ARG A 280 23.91 -5.64 -17.40
N VAL A 281 24.83 -6.16 -16.59
CA VAL A 281 25.87 -7.09 -17.04
C VAL A 281 25.78 -8.40 -16.27
N PRO A 282 26.12 -9.56 -16.87
CA PRO A 282 25.95 -10.87 -16.22
C PRO A 282 26.56 -10.95 -14.82
N ALA A 283 27.72 -10.33 -14.62
CA ALA A 283 28.44 -10.29 -13.34
C ALA A 283 27.75 -9.47 -12.23
N GLN A 284 26.56 -8.88 -12.48
CA GLN A 284 25.79 -8.21 -11.43
C GLN A 284 24.86 -9.15 -10.68
N VAL A 285 24.54 -10.33 -11.21
CA VAL A 285 23.68 -11.30 -10.52
C VAL A 285 24.38 -11.77 -9.25
N GLY A 286 23.73 -11.54 -8.11
CA GLY A 286 24.28 -11.76 -6.78
C GLY A 286 24.62 -10.46 -6.05
N ASN A 287 24.92 -9.37 -6.76
CA ASN A 287 25.52 -8.19 -6.15
C ASN A 287 24.63 -7.53 -5.10
N ARG A 288 25.29 -6.88 -4.14
CA ARG A 288 24.67 -5.95 -3.20
C ARG A 288 24.11 -4.74 -3.94
N MET A 289 23.04 -4.15 -3.43
CA MET A 289 22.50 -2.93 -4.02
C MET A 289 23.50 -1.75 -3.98
N SER A 290 24.37 -1.72 -2.96
CA SER A 290 25.48 -0.77 -2.87
C SER A 290 26.47 -0.95 -4.02
N THR A 291 26.79 -2.19 -4.38
CA THR A 291 27.70 -2.53 -5.49
C THR A 291 27.08 -2.30 -6.85
N VAL A 292 25.82 -2.71 -7.05
CA VAL A 292 25.05 -2.43 -8.27
C VAL A 292 25.06 -0.95 -8.62
N HIS A 293 24.95 -0.09 -7.59
CA HIS A 293 24.93 1.36 -7.72
C HIS A 293 26.25 2.04 -7.34
N GLY A 294 27.36 1.30 -7.23
CA GLY A 294 28.63 1.81 -6.69
C GLY A 294 29.29 2.92 -7.52
N SER A 295 28.87 3.10 -8.78
CA SER A 295 29.31 4.22 -9.61
C SER A 295 28.57 5.53 -9.34
N LEU A 296 27.49 5.50 -8.55
CA LEU A 296 26.72 6.69 -8.21
C LEU A 296 27.42 7.52 -7.13
N PRO A 297 27.36 8.86 -7.22
CA PRO A 297 27.83 9.71 -6.13
C PRO A 297 26.94 9.53 -4.87
N PRO A 298 27.46 9.79 -3.65
CA PRO A 298 26.73 9.54 -2.39
C PRO A 298 25.33 10.18 -2.32
N LYS A 299 25.16 11.39 -2.89
CA LYS A 299 23.86 12.07 -2.94
C LYS A 299 22.82 11.29 -3.76
N ARG A 300 23.23 10.58 -4.81
CA ARG A 300 22.32 9.76 -5.63
C ARG A 300 22.04 8.39 -4.99
N MET A 301 22.93 7.86 -4.15
CA MET A 301 22.65 6.66 -3.35
C MET A 301 21.45 6.85 -2.41
N LYS A 302 21.24 8.06 -1.89
CA LYS A 302 20.02 8.38 -1.12
C LYS A 302 18.73 8.24 -1.92
N ASN A 303 18.76 8.35 -3.24
CA ASN A 303 17.58 8.07 -4.06
C ASN A 303 17.29 6.56 -4.10
N VAL A 304 18.33 5.71 -4.11
CA VAL A 304 18.19 4.25 -4.07
C VAL A 304 17.58 3.84 -2.72
N GLU A 305 18.13 4.33 -1.61
CA GLU A 305 17.55 4.12 -0.28
C GLU A 305 16.10 4.62 -0.19
N TRP A 306 15.80 5.77 -0.80
CA TRP A 306 14.44 6.31 -0.82
C TRP A 306 13.46 5.43 -1.60
N VAL A 307 13.84 4.93 -2.78
CA VAL A 307 13.00 4.03 -3.59
C VAL A 307 12.72 2.75 -2.82
N ILE A 308 13.74 2.13 -2.24
CA ILE A 308 13.58 0.89 -1.48
C ILE A 308 12.73 1.15 -0.22
N GLY A 309 13.11 2.14 0.59
CA GLY A 309 12.44 2.42 1.85
C GLY A 309 10.99 2.88 1.68
N THR A 310 10.65 3.62 0.63
CA THR A 310 9.26 4.03 0.36
C THR A 310 8.39 2.82 -0.01
N LEU A 311 8.92 1.87 -0.79
CA LEU A 311 8.24 0.63 -1.16
C LEU A 311 8.12 -0.32 0.04
N ARG A 312 9.22 -0.53 0.77
CA ARG A 312 9.32 -1.39 1.96
C ARG A 312 8.36 -0.96 3.06
N ASN A 313 8.27 0.35 3.32
CA ASN A 313 7.37 0.89 4.35
C ASN A 313 5.89 0.91 3.93
N GLY A 314 5.60 0.62 2.66
CA GLY A 314 4.26 0.73 2.08
C GLY A 314 3.78 2.17 1.91
N ASN A 315 4.70 3.14 1.83
CA ASN A 315 4.36 4.52 1.51
C ASN A 315 3.89 4.64 0.05
N GLN A 316 4.43 3.81 -0.85
CA GLN A 316 4.01 3.64 -2.24
C GLN A 316 4.02 2.15 -2.61
N GLU A 317 3.08 1.69 -3.43
CA GLU A 317 3.14 0.32 -4.01
C GLU A 317 4.06 0.27 -5.25
N TYR A 318 4.22 1.41 -5.93
CA TYR A 318 5.12 1.55 -7.06
C TYR A 318 5.78 2.93 -7.08
N VAL A 319 7.03 2.98 -7.54
CA VAL A 319 7.73 4.22 -7.88
C VAL A 319 7.98 4.22 -9.38
N ARG A 320 7.55 5.28 -10.07
CA ARG A 320 7.80 5.46 -11.50
C ARG A 320 8.67 6.67 -11.74
N THR A 321 9.70 6.48 -12.54
CA THR A 321 10.58 7.56 -12.97
C THR A 321 10.84 7.48 -14.47
N ILE A 322 10.98 8.66 -15.08
CA ILE A 322 11.48 8.81 -16.43
C ILE A 322 12.96 9.14 -16.31
N VAL A 323 13.81 8.45 -17.06
CA VAL A 323 15.26 8.72 -17.00
C VAL A 323 15.55 10.12 -17.55
N PRO A 324 16.09 11.04 -16.73
CA PRO A 324 16.39 12.39 -17.17
C PRO A 324 17.46 12.39 -18.27
N GLY A 325 17.29 13.26 -19.27
CA GLY A 325 18.27 13.44 -20.35
C GLY A 325 18.20 12.42 -21.49
N SER A 326 17.20 11.55 -21.51
CA SER A 326 16.92 10.68 -22.66
C SER A 326 16.52 11.52 -23.90
N PRO A 327 16.93 11.12 -25.13
CA PRO A 327 16.45 11.72 -26.37
C PRO A 327 14.91 11.73 -26.45
N ALA A 328 14.32 12.67 -27.20
CA ALA A 328 12.85 12.78 -27.31
C ALA A 328 12.19 11.54 -27.94
N GLU A 329 12.98 10.77 -28.69
CA GLU A 329 12.62 9.51 -29.34
C GLU A 329 12.62 8.31 -28.36
N ILE A 330 13.12 8.48 -27.14
CA ILE A 330 13.26 7.43 -26.13
C ILE A 330 12.51 7.84 -24.86
N ILE A 331 11.44 7.11 -24.54
CA ILE A 331 10.73 7.25 -23.27
C ILE A 331 11.11 6.05 -22.40
N ASN A 332 12.30 6.13 -21.81
CA ASN A 332 12.76 5.11 -20.86
C ASN A 332 12.07 5.31 -19.51
N THR A 333 11.23 4.35 -19.17
CA THR A 333 10.54 4.31 -17.89
C THR A 333 11.15 3.25 -17.01
N HIS A 334 11.46 3.61 -15.76
CA HIS A 334 11.75 2.64 -14.70
C HIS A 334 10.54 2.60 -13.78
N ASN A 335 9.96 1.41 -13.65
CA ASN A 335 8.84 1.15 -12.75
C ASN A 335 9.29 0.15 -11.69
N TYR A 336 9.53 0.64 -10.48
CA TYR A 336 9.84 -0.17 -9.31
C TYR A 336 8.54 -0.56 -8.64
N GLN A 337 8.28 -1.85 -8.51
CA GLN A 337 7.08 -2.38 -7.89
C GLN A 337 7.46 -3.23 -6.69
N ALA A 338 6.84 -2.95 -5.54
CA ALA A 338 7.02 -3.77 -4.35
C ALA A 338 6.44 -5.18 -4.57
N MET A 339 7.19 -6.19 -4.13
CA MET A 339 6.77 -7.58 -4.05
C MET A 339 6.47 -7.93 -2.60
N TYR A 340 5.65 -8.97 -2.38
CA TYR A 340 5.19 -9.33 -1.05
C TYR A 340 5.12 -10.84 -0.86
N TYR A 341 5.45 -11.28 0.34
CA TYR A 341 5.25 -12.66 0.79
C TYR A 341 3.74 -12.93 0.98
N PRO A 342 3.33 -14.21 1.11
CA PRO A 342 1.92 -14.56 1.31
C PRO A 342 1.26 -13.90 2.52
N ASP A 343 2.02 -13.59 3.57
CA ASP A 343 1.56 -12.86 4.76
C ASP A 343 1.45 -11.33 4.53
N GLY A 344 1.73 -10.87 3.32
CA GLY A 344 1.69 -9.47 2.92
C GLY A 344 2.91 -8.64 3.31
N SER A 345 3.91 -9.22 3.98
CA SER A 345 5.17 -8.55 4.30
C SER A 345 5.99 -8.31 3.04
N TYR A 346 6.86 -7.30 3.06
CA TYR A 346 7.65 -6.91 1.90
C TYR A 346 8.67 -7.99 1.52
N ALA A 347 8.69 -8.38 0.25
CA ALA A 347 9.56 -9.44 -0.29
C ALA A 347 10.62 -8.94 -1.28
N GLY A 348 10.68 -7.62 -1.53
CA GLY A 348 11.64 -7.04 -2.46
C GLY A 348 11.01 -6.18 -3.54
N ILE A 349 11.74 -5.99 -4.63
CA ILE A 349 11.40 -5.11 -5.75
C ILE A 349 11.48 -5.88 -7.06
N ASN A 350 10.43 -5.75 -7.86
CA ASN A 350 10.48 -6.00 -9.28
C ASN A 350 10.69 -4.65 -10.00
N GLU A 351 11.79 -4.49 -10.73
CA GLU A 351 12.00 -3.33 -11.60
C GLU A 351 11.65 -3.70 -13.04
N ILE A 352 10.79 -2.89 -13.66
CA ILE A 352 10.42 -3.00 -15.06
C ILE A 352 11.02 -1.81 -15.82
N VAL A 353 11.93 -2.09 -16.75
CA VAL A 353 12.57 -1.07 -17.59
C VAL A 353 12.22 -1.29 -19.06
N PHE A 354 11.71 -0.25 -19.71
CA PHE A 354 11.42 -0.31 -21.14
C PHE A 354 11.28 1.06 -21.80
N ASN A 355 11.47 1.08 -23.12
CA ASN A 355 11.14 2.23 -23.95
C ASN A 355 9.65 2.19 -24.33
N PHE A 356 8.86 3.08 -23.73
CA PHE A 356 7.41 3.13 -23.96
C PHE A 356 7.03 3.78 -25.30
N LYS A 357 7.94 4.52 -25.94
CA LYS A 357 7.64 5.32 -27.14
C LYS A 357 7.01 4.52 -28.28
N PRO A 358 7.52 3.33 -28.69
CA PRO A 358 6.93 2.58 -29.80
C PRO A 358 5.48 2.15 -29.54
N TRP A 359 5.16 1.84 -28.29
CA TRP A 359 3.81 1.42 -27.86
C TRP A 359 2.84 2.59 -27.89
N LEU A 360 3.29 3.75 -27.41
CA LEU A 360 2.52 4.99 -27.48
C LEU A 360 2.24 5.39 -28.93
N ASP A 361 3.25 5.33 -29.80
CA ASP A 361 3.10 5.66 -31.21
C ASP A 361 2.11 4.74 -31.93
N TRP A 362 2.21 3.43 -31.67
CA TRP A 362 1.25 2.45 -32.17
C TRP A 362 -0.17 2.77 -31.68
N TYR A 363 -0.35 3.00 -30.38
CA TYR A 363 -1.67 3.30 -29.80
C TYR A 363 -2.30 4.57 -30.38
N LEU A 364 -1.54 5.66 -30.48
CA LEU A 364 -2.02 6.93 -31.06
C LEU A 364 -2.40 6.76 -32.53
N LYS A 365 -1.60 6.00 -33.29
CA LYS A 365 -1.88 5.70 -34.69
C LYS A 365 -3.16 4.89 -34.87
N GLU A 366 -3.35 3.82 -34.10
CA GLU A 366 -4.52 2.93 -34.24
C GLU A 366 -5.82 3.60 -33.76
N THR A 367 -5.74 4.49 -32.77
CA THR A 367 -6.91 5.16 -32.20
C THR A 367 -7.24 6.50 -32.85
N GLY A 368 -6.31 7.07 -33.62
CA GLY A 368 -6.41 8.45 -34.13
C GLY A 368 -6.33 9.52 -33.04
N GLN A 369 -5.98 9.14 -31.81
CA GLN A 369 -5.79 10.08 -30.70
C GLN A 369 -4.48 10.84 -30.87
N HIS A 370 -4.40 12.02 -30.23
CA HIS A 370 -3.20 12.84 -30.20
C HIS A 370 -2.93 13.31 -28.77
N LEU A 371 -1.66 13.48 -28.43
CA LEU A 371 -1.27 14.07 -27.15
C LEU A 371 -1.60 15.56 -27.17
N ALA A 372 -2.43 16.02 -26.22
CA ALA A 372 -2.63 17.44 -25.98
C ALA A 372 -1.43 17.99 -25.19
N GLY A 373 -0.84 19.11 -25.64
CA GLY A 373 0.25 19.75 -24.92
C GLY A 373 -0.17 20.20 -23.52
N GLY A 374 0.64 19.90 -22.50
CA GLY A 374 0.45 20.35 -21.12
C GLY A 374 1.71 21.01 -20.57
N LYS A 375 1.57 21.98 -19.66
CA LYS A 375 2.71 22.48 -18.86
C LYS A 375 3.12 21.34 -17.93
N ALA A 376 4.32 20.80 -18.10
CA ALA A 376 4.89 19.86 -17.14
C ALA A 376 4.89 20.54 -15.76
N SER A 377 4.11 20.00 -14.81
CA SER A 377 4.41 20.20 -13.41
C SER A 377 5.83 19.70 -13.19
N ALA A 378 6.68 20.50 -12.55
CA ALA A 378 8.01 20.07 -12.19
C ALA A 378 7.91 18.67 -11.55
N MET A 379 8.75 17.73 -11.99
CA MET A 379 8.88 16.45 -11.31
C MET A 379 8.98 16.73 -9.81
N PRO A 380 8.38 15.92 -8.92
CA PRO A 380 8.69 16.03 -7.52
C PRO A 380 10.19 15.73 -7.39
N ALA A 381 11.00 16.77 -7.37
CA ALA A 381 12.32 16.69 -6.77
C ALA A 381 12.05 16.10 -5.39
N ALA A 382 12.82 15.08 -5.01
CA ALA A 382 12.81 14.58 -3.64
C ALA A 382 12.82 15.79 -2.72
N ALA A 383 11.66 16.11 -2.14
CA ALA A 383 11.51 17.26 -1.29
C ALA A 383 12.21 16.85 0.01
N HIS A 384 13.51 17.11 0.06
CA HIS A 384 14.24 17.15 1.30
C HIS A 384 13.56 18.23 2.14
N ALA A 385 12.66 17.80 3.01
CA ALA A 385 12.26 18.59 4.15
C ALA A 385 13.53 18.81 4.98
N HIS A 386 14.14 19.98 4.82
CA HIS A 386 15.11 20.49 5.77
C HIS A 386 14.37 20.69 7.09
N ALA A 387 14.45 19.69 7.98
CA ALA A 387 14.23 19.91 9.39
C ALA A 387 15.55 20.38 9.98
N ASP A 388 15.77 21.69 9.99
CA ASP A 388 16.83 22.28 10.81
C ASP A 388 16.38 22.19 12.27
N ALA A 389 17.05 21.33 13.03
CA ALA A 389 16.97 21.25 14.47
C ALA A 389 18.33 21.68 15.06
N SER A 390 18.49 22.99 15.26
CA SER A 390 19.31 23.64 16.30
C SER A 390 18.96 25.15 16.20
N SER A 391 18.84 25.97 17.24
CA SER A 391 19.40 25.98 18.57
C SER A 391 18.55 26.92 19.44
N GLY A 392 18.45 26.64 20.73
CA GLY A 392 17.87 27.57 21.70
C GLY A 392 18.76 28.80 21.98
N ALA A 393 18.09 29.83 22.48
CA ALA A 393 18.54 30.92 23.36
C ALA A 393 19.70 31.83 22.92
N SER A 394 19.41 33.14 22.74
CA SER A 394 19.83 34.20 23.69
C SER A 394 19.49 35.62 23.17
N ASP A 395 19.15 36.48 24.14
CA ASP A 395 18.97 37.94 24.11
C ASP A 395 19.95 38.75 23.24
N THR A 396 19.48 39.88 22.68
CA THR A 396 19.83 41.27 23.10
C THR A 396 19.43 42.32 22.04
N GLY A 397 18.85 43.44 22.50
CA GLY A 397 19.32 44.78 22.11
C GLY A 397 18.63 45.55 20.97
N ASP A 398 17.70 46.42 21.37
CA ASP A 398 17.55 47.84 20.99
C ASP A 398 17.18 48.31 19.56
N ALA A 399 15.94 48.84 19.51
CA ALA A 399 15.60 50.27 19.35
C ALA A 399 15.19 50.88 17.98
N ALA A 400 14.01 51.54 18.06
CA ALA A 400 13.49 52.72 17.35
C ALA A 400 13.07 52.54 15.86
N ALA A 401 12.00 53.11 15.32
CA ALA A 401 10.82 53.92 15.67
C ALA A 401 9.95 53.88 14.36
N ALA A 402 8.64 54.11 14.24
CA ALA A 402 7.71 55.01 14.90
C ALA A 402 6.25 54.59 14.59
N ALA A 403 5.35 54.83 15.57
CA ALA A 403 4.02 55.46 15.51
C ALA A 403 3.16 55.31 14.23
N GLU A 404 1.86 54.98 14.27
CA GLU A 404 0.81 55.60 15.08
C GLU A 404 -0.28 54.60 15.52
N ALA A 405 -0.83 54.84 16.70
CA ALA A 405 -2.03 54.21 17.23
C ALA A 405 -3.27 55.07 16.90
N ILE A 406 -4.39 54.43 16.55
CA ILE A 406 -5.72 54.93 16.95
C ILE A 406 -6.53 53.74 17.51
N VAL A 407 -7.06 54.03 18.69
CA VAL A 407 -7.78 53.20 19.65
C VAL A 407 -9.26 53.07 19.27
N ALA A 408 -9.85 51.91 19.56
CA ALA A 408 -11.24 51.82 20.04
C ALA A 408 -11.39 50.61 20.98
N GLU A 409 -11.37 50.89 22.28
CA GLU A 409 -11.83 50.04 23.39
C GLU A 409 -13.35 49.77 23.27
N ALA A 410 -13.79 48.52 23.42
CA ALA A 410 -14.30 47.86 24.63
C ALA A 410 -15.76 48.22 24.96
N ASP A 411 -16.61 47.20 25.18
CA ASP A 411 -17.20 46.99 26.51
C ASP A 411 -17.88 45.62 26.65
N ALA A 412 -17.92 45.13 27.90
CA ALA A 412 -18.40 43.84 28.34
C ALA A 412 -19.73 43.94 29.11
N ASN A 413 -20.62 42.94 28.95
CA ASN A 413 -21.65 42.44 29.88
C ASN A 413 -22.66 41.63 29.05
N SER A 414 -23.38 40.60 29.52
CA SER A 414 -23.55 39.90 30.79
C SER A 414 -24.51 38.72 30.49
N GLY A 415 -24.63 37.75 31.40
CA GLY A 415 -25.86 36.94 31.51
C GLY A 415 -25.68 35.43 31.49
N ALA A 416 -25.66 34.85 32.69
CA ALA A 416 -25.93 33.44 32.95
C ALA A 416 -27.44 33.16 33.06
N SER A 417 -27.79 31.87 33.14
CA SER A 417 -29.00 31.19 33.67
C SER A 417 -30.13 30.71 32.71
N GLU A 418 -30.22 29.36 32.68
CA GLU A 418 -31.38 28.46 32.85
C GLU A 418 -32.67 28.61 32.00
N ASN A 419 -32.93 27.58 31.18
CA ASN A 419 -34.04 26.60 31.37
C ASN A 419 -33.79 25.33 30.56
#